data_AF-A0A851M2N7-F1
#
_entry.id   AF-A0A851M2N7-F1
#
_cell.length_a   1.000
_cell.length_b   1.000
_cell.length_c   1.000
_cell.angle_alpha   90.00
_cell.angle_beta   90.00
_cell.angle_gamma   90.00
#
_symmetry.space_group_name_H-M   'P 1'
#
loop_
_entity.id
_entity.type
_entity.pdbx_description
1 polymer ?
#
loop_
_entity_poly.entity_id
_entity_poly.type
_entity_poly.pdbx_seq_one_letter_code
_entity_poly.pdbx_strand_id
1 'polypeptide(L)'
;RFVFPCVPAVEAMFSAMCECQALHPDPDDEDSDNDYEGEEYDVEARELEQGDIPTFYTYEEGLSHLTAEGQATLERLEGMLAQSVSSQYNMAGVRTEDSIREFE
;
A
#
# COMPACT_ATOMS: atom_id res chain seq x y z
N ARG A 1 -19.56 10.66 -18.50
CA ARG A 1 -20.27 11.41 -19.57
C ARG A 1 -21.75 11.47 -19.20
N PHE A 2 -22.28 12.67 -18.90
CA PHE A 2 -23.72 12.82 -18.65
C PHE A 2 -24.49 12.82 -19.97
N VAL A 3 -25.63 12.13 -20.01
CA VAL A 3 -26.51 12.06 -21.18
C VAL A 3 -27.89 12.51 -20.72
N PHE A 4 -28.35 13.64 -21.25
CA PHE A 4 -29.63 14.24 -20.88
C PHE A 4 -30.66 14.03 -21.98
N PRO A 5 -31.92 13.72 -21.62
CA PRO A 5 -32.97 13.42 -22.58
C PRO A 5 -33.58 14.67 -23.24
N CYS A 6 -33.33 15.87 -22.71
CA CYS A 6 -33.83 17.13 -23.26
C CYS A 6 -32.83 18.27 -23.14
N VAL A 7 -32.86 19.19 -24.11
CA VAL A 7 -31.97 20.36 -24.21
C VAL A 7 -32.05 21.31 -23.00
N PRO A 8 -33.23 21.69 -22.45
CA PRO A 8 -33.26 22.61 -21.31
C PRO A 8 -32.63 22.02 -20.03
N ALA A 9 -32.60 20.70 -19.87
CA ALA A 9 -31.91 20.06 -18.75
C ALA A 9 -30.38 20.17 -18.87
N VAL A 10 -29.85 20.23 -20.09
CA VAL A 10 -28.41 20.46 -20.32
C VAL A 10 -28.03 21.88 -19.92
N GLU A 11 -28.84 22.88 -20.30
CA GLU A 11 -28.58 24.29 -19.99
C GLU A 11 -28.64 24.55 -18.48
N ALA A 12 -29.67 24.04 -17.80
CA ALA A 12 -29.78 24.17 -16.35
C ALA A 12 -28.61 23.52 -15.60
N MET A 13 -28.18 22.32 -16.02
CA MET A 13 -27.04 21.62 -15.42
C MET A 13 -25.72 22.33 -15.71
N PHE A 14 -25.55 22.86 -16.92
CA PHE A 14 -24.37 23.63 -17.30
C PHE A 14 -24.24 24.90 -16.45
N SER A 15 -25.31 25.70 -16.33
CA SER A 15 -25.30 26.91 -15.49
C SER A 15 -24.96 26.58 -14.03
N ALA A 16 -25.57 25.55 -13.45
CA ALA A 16 -25.28 25.16 -12.08
C ALA A 16 -23.82 24.71 -11.89
N MET A 17 -23.25 23.96 -12.85
CA MET A 17 -21.84 23.56 -12.79
C MET A 17 -20.89 24.75 -12.90
N CYS A 18 -21.18 25.71 -13.79
CA CYS A 18 -20.40 26.93 -13.93
C CYS A 18 -20.44 27.79 -12.65
N GLU A 19 -21.61 27.91 -12.02
CA GLU A 19 -21.76 28.63 -10.75
C GLU A 19 -20.93 27.98 -9.62
N CYS A 20 -20.96 26.65 -9.51
CA CYS A 20 -20.15 25.93 -8.51
C CYS A 20 -18.64 26.09 -8.76
N GLN A 21 -18.20 26.03 -10.02
CA GLN A 21 -16.79 26.20 -10.39
C GLN A 21 -16.30 27.63 -10.10
N ALA A 22 -17.11 28.65 -10.36
CA ALA A 22 -16.77 30.04 -10.09
C ALA A 22 -16.59 30.35 -8.59
N LEU A 23 -17.22 29.57 -7.71
CA LEU A 23 -17.09 29.71 -6.26
C LEU A 23 -15.80 29.09 -5.70
N HIS A 24 -15.16 28.20 -6.46
CA HIS A 24 -13.98 27.46 -6.05
C HIS A 24 -12.92 27.43 -7.17
N PRO A 25 -12.33 28.57 -7.53
CA PRO A 25 -11.15 28.56 -8.39
C PRO A 25 -10.03 27.81 -7.67
N ASP A 26 -9.34 26.92 -8.38
CA ASP A 26 -8.18 26.23 -7.84
C ASP A 26 -7.07 27.27 -7.57
N PRO A 27 -6.46 27.28 -6.37
CA PRO A 27 -5.48 28.30 -5.99
C PRO A 27 -4.14 28.17 -6.73
N ASP A 28 -3.86 27.01 -7.32
CA ASP A 28 -2.57 26.62 -7.91
C ASP A 28 -2.69 26.32 -9.42
N ASP A 29 -3.49 27.07 -10.18
CA ASP A 29 -3.61 26.94 -11.65
C ASP A 29 -2.36 27.49 -12.40
N GLU A 30 -1.17 27.43 -11.78
CA GLU A 30 0.13 27.73 -12.41
C GLU A 30 0.74 26.51 -13.12
N ASP A 31 0.07 25.35 -13.09
CA ASP A 31 0.67 24.08 -13.53
C ASP A 31 0.62 23.79 -15.04
N SER A 32 0.04 24.67 -15.88
CA SER A 32 -0.03 24.40 -17.33
C SER A 32 1.07 25.05 -18.18
N ASP A 33 1.89 25.93 -17.61
CA ASP A 33 3.04 26.54 -18.30
C ASP A 33 4.38 26.06 -17.74
N ASN A 34 4.38 24.98 -16.95
CA ASN A 34 5.61 24.37 -16.47
C ASN A 34 6.26 23.58 -17.61
N ASP A 35 7.05 24.29 -18.42
CA ASP A 35 8.12 23.75 -19.24
C ASP A 35 9.08 23.02 -18.31
N TYR A 36 8.77 21.77 -17.95
CA TYR A 36 9.62 20.95 -17.08
C TYR A 36 10.96 20.73 -17.78
N GLU A 37 11.90 21.65 -17.56
CA GLU A 37 13.33 21.56 -17.88
C GLU A 37 14.04 20.84 -16.72
N GLY A 38 13.38 19.81 -16.18
CA GLY A 38 14.00 18.94 -15.19
C GLY A 38 14.87 17.94 -15.91
N GLU A 39 16.19 18.08 -15.75
CA GLU A 39 17.17 17.05 -16.11
C GLU A 39 16.62 15.67 -15.74
N GLU A 40 16.39 14.85 -16.76
CA GLU A 40 15.84 13.51 -16.62
C GLU A 40 16.76 12.74 -15.67
N TYR A 41 16.21 12.24 -14.57
CA TYR A 41 16.98 11.42 -13.64
C TYR A 41 17.38 10.13 -14.35
N ASP A 42 18.63 10.06 -14.81
CA ASP A 42 19.21 8.88 -15.44
C ASP A 42 19.39 7.78 -14.38
N VAL A 43 18.35 6.95 -14.26
CA VAL A 43 18.31 5.79 -13.35
C VAL A 43 19.49 4.85 -13.65
N GLU A 44 19.86 4.69 -14.91
CA GLU A 44 20.91 3.77 -15.35
C GLU A 44 22.31 4.26 -14.92
N ALA A 45 22.56 5.58 -14.95
CA ALA A 45 23.80 6.16 -14.46
C ALA A 45 23.99 5.98 -12.94
N ARG A 46 22.90 6.10 -12.17
CA ARG A 46 22.90 5.87 -10.71
C ARG A 46 23.08 4.40 -10.34
N GLU A 47 22.54 3.49 -11.14
CA GLU A 47 22.72 2.04 -10.92
C GLU A 47 24.14 1.56 -11.28
N LEU A 48 24.84 2.23 -12.20
CA LEU A 48 26.23 1.94 -12.52
C LEU A 48 27.24 2.45 -11.47
N GLU A 49 26.94 3.54 -10.76
CA GLU A 49 27.80 4.07 -9.68
C GLU A 49 27.57 3.38 -8.32
N GLN A 50 26.39 2.82 -8.08
CA GLN A 50 26.15 1.93 -6.95
C GLN A 50 26.48 0.50 -7.36
N GLY A 51 27.77 0.19 -7.35
CA GLY A 51 28.30 -1.17 -7.52
C GLY A 51 27.92 -2.13 -6.38
N ASP A 52 26.64 -2.29 -6.08
CA ASP A 52 26.13 -3.42 -5.35
C ASP A 52 24.82 -3.88 -5.98
N ILE A 53 24.96 -4.93 -6.79
CA ILE A 53 23.90 -5.88 -7.08
C ILE A 53 23.14 -6.10 -5.77
N PRO A 54 21.79 -6.10 -5.72
CA PRO A 54 21.05 -6.49 -4.52
C PRO A 54 21.37 -7.96 -4.23
N THR A 55 22.46 -8.18 -3.52
CA THR A 55 22.81 -9.45 -2.91
C THR A 55 21.75 -9.59 -1.84
N PHE A 56 20.78 -10.46 -2.10
CA PHE A 56 19.86 -10.89 -1.07
C PHE A 56 20.70 -11.31 0.14
N TYR A 57 20.43 -10.69 1.28
CA TYR A 57 21.10 -11.10 2.50
C TYR A 57 20.83 -12.58 2.74
N THR A 58 21.87 -13.32 3.06
CA THR A 58 21.67 -14.67 3.61
C THR A 58 20.95 -14.57 4.95
N TYR A 59 20.23 -15.62 5.37
CA TYR A 59 19.41 -15.59 6.59
C TYR A 59 20.18 -15.05 7.81
N GLU A 60 21.38 -15.59 8.06
CA GLU A 60 22.24 -15.21 9.19
C GLU A 60 22.74 -13.76 9.08
N GLU A 61 23.10 -13.34 7.87
CA GLU A 61 23.59 -11.99 7.59
C GLU A 61 22.46 -10.96 7.82
N GLY A 62 21.26 -11.25 7.33
CA GLY A 62 20.09 -10.40 7.50
C GLY A 62 19.70 -10.20 8.97
N LEU A 63 19.85 -11.23 9.81
CA LEU A 63 19.61 -11.13 11.25
C LEU A 63 20.60 -10.20 11.96
N SER A 64 21.84 -10.16 11.49
CA SER A 64 22.88 -9.29 12.07
C SER A 64 22.65 -7.80 11.77
N HIS A 65 21.94 -7.50 10.68
CA HIS A 65 21.58 -6.14 10.27
C HIS A 65 20.31 -5.60 10.92
N LEU A 66 19.57 -6.42 11.69
CA LEU A 66 18.38 -5.96 12.40
C LEU A 66 18.75 -4.97 13.51
N THR A 67 17.95 -3.91 13.62
CA THR A 67 18.04 -2.98 14.76
C THR A 67 17.65 -3.71 16.05
N ALA A 68 18.00 -3.15 17.21
CA ALA A 68 17.63 -3.72 18.51
C ALA A 68 16.09 -3.88 18.65
N GLU A 69 15.32 -2.94 18.12
CA GLU A 69 13.86 -3.04 18.05
C GLU A 69 13.39 -4.16 17.11
N GLY A 70 14.07 -4.31 15.96
CA GLY A 70 13.81 -5.39 15.00
C GLY A 70 14.06 -6.77 15.59
N GLN A 71 15.18 -6.96 16.30
CA GLN A 71 15.49 -8.21 17.00
C GLN A 71 14.46 -8.53 18.08
N ALA A 72 14.11 -7.55 18.93
CA ALA A 72 13.10 -7.75 19.98
C ALA A 72 11.71 -8.08 19.40
N THR A 73 11.36 -7.47 18.27
CA THR A 73 10.11 -7.77 17.56
C THR A 73 10.11 -9.18 17.00
N LEU A 74 11.22 -9.60 16.40
CA LEU A 74 11.38 -10.93 15.84
C LEU A 74 11.28 -12.00 16.93
N GLU A 75 12.00 -11.85 18.05
CA GLU A 75 11.94 -12.78 19.19
C GLU A 75 10.51 -12.93 19.73
N ARG A 76 9.77 -11.81 19.84
CA ARG A 76 8.37 -11.82 20.27
C ARG A 76 7.49 -12.62 19.31
N LEU A 77 7.67 -12.45 17.99
CA LEU A 77 6.91 -13.18 16.98
C LEU A 77 7.24 -14.67 17.00
N GLU A 78 8.51 -15.03 17.16
CA GLU A 78 8.94 -16.43 17.32
C GLU A 78 8.31 -17.07 18.55
N GLY A 79 8.25 -16.34 19.68
CA GLY A 79 7.57 -16.78 20.89
C GLY A 79 6.06 -17.02 20.68
N MET A 80 5.39 -16.14 19.93
CA MET A 80 3.97 -16.33 19.58
C MET A 80 3.76 -17.56 18.69
N LEU A 81 4.64 -17.77 17.71
CA LEU A 81 4.58 -18.93 16.82
C LEU A 81 4.81 -20.24 17.58
N ALA A 82 5.82 -20.29 18.46
CA ALA A 82 6.10 -21.45 19.31
C ALA A 82 4.92 -21.79 20.25
N GLN A 83 4.21 -20.78 20.75
CA GLN A 83 3.00 -20.99 21.56
C GLN A 83 1.83 -21.49 20.69
N SER A 84 1.66 -20.93 19.49
CA SER A 84 0.55 -21.29 18.60
C SER A 84 0.64 -22.72 18.07
N VAL A 85 1.84 -23.28 17.84
CA VAL A 85 1.98 -24.70 17.43
C VAL A 85 1.61 -25.70 18.52
N SER A 86 1.71 -25.30 19.80
CA SER A 86 1.28 -26.12 20.93
C SER A 86 -0.23 -26.05 21.19
N SER A 87 -0.89 -25.00 20.69
CA SER A 87 -2.33 -24.82 20.76
C SER A 87 -2.96 -25.40 19.50
N GLN A 88 -3.53 -26.60 19.60
CA GLN A 88 -4.32 -27.23 18.54
C GLN A 88 -5.31 -26.23 17.92
N TYR A 89 -5.02 -25.77 16.70
CA TYR A 89 -5.85 -25.03 15.73
C TYR A 89 -6.94 -24.11 16.31
N ASN A 90 -6.59 -23.18 17.20
CA ASN A 90 -7.52 -22.12 17.58
C ASN A 90 -7.35 -20.92 16.65
N MET A 91 -7.72 -21.08 15.38
CA MET A 91 -7.97 -19.91 14.54
C MET A 91 -9.27 -19.28 15.03
N ALA A 92 -9.24 -17.99 15.39
CA ALA A 92 -10.44 -17.29 15.87
C ALA A 92 -11.60 -17.46 14.85
N GLY A 93 -12.66 -18.16 15.26
CA GLY A 93 -13.81 -18.48 14.42
C GLY A 93 -13.88 -19.91 13.86
N VAL A 94 -12.87 -20.76 14.10
CA VAL A 94 -12.90 -22.18 13.70
C VAL A 94 -13.28 -23.04 14.91
N ARG A 95 -14.42 -23.73 14.85
CA ARG A 95 -14.86 -24.66 15.90
C ARG A 95 -14.03 -25.95 15.77
N THR A 96 -13.28 -26.31 16.80
CA THR A 96 -12.40 -27.51 16.83
C THR A 96 -13.10 -28.79 17.30
N GLU A 97 -14.43 -28.76 17.43
CA GLU A 97 -15.23 -29.81 18.05
C GLU A 97 -15.72 -30.83 16.99
N ASP A 98 -14.85 -31.66 16.41
CA ASP A 98 -15.27 -32.89 15.69
C ASP A 98 -14.10 -33.83 15.33
N SER A 99 -13.14 -34.08 16.23
CA SER A 99 -12.02 -35.01 15.96
C SER A 99 -11.85 -36.19 16.92
N ILE A 100 -12.76 -36.43 17.87
CA ILE A 100 -12.72 -37.63 18.72
C ILE A 100 -14.12 -38.21 18.86
N ARG A 101 -14.57 -38.94 17.84
CA ARG A 101 -15.60 -39.97 18.00
C ARG A 101 -14.93 -41.33 17.86
N GLU A 102 -14.10 -41.65 18.83
CA GLU A 102 -13.61 -43.01 19.05
C GLU A 102 -14.65 -43.78 19.90
N PHE A 103 -15.29 -44.75 19.23
CA PHE A 103 -15.78 -46.04 19.71
C PHE A 103 -16.39 -46.17 21.12
N GLU A 104 -17.73 -46.24 21.16
CA GLU A 104 -18.47 -47.27 21.92
C GLU A 104 -19.70 -47.72 21.11
#